data_AF-A0A518CRX6-F1
#
_entry.id   AF-A0A518CRX6-F1
#
_cell.length_a   1.000
_cell.length_b   1.000
_cell.length_c   1.000
_cell.angle_alpha   90.00
_cell.angle_beta   90.00
_cell.angle_gamma   90.00
#
_symmetry.space_group_name_H-M   'P 1'
#
loop_
_entity.id
_entity.type
_entity.pdbx_description
1 polymer ?
#
loop_
_entity_poly.entity_id
_entity_poly.type
_entity_poly.pdbx_seq_one_letter_code
_entity_poly.pdbx_strand_id
1 'polypeptide(L)'
;MSELPRKKLSGKKKSFFLVLALMSLFWLRVGYYAVTQEPLRVSKETTYLTGPIREDGTVDYAAALNERNKVGVTSENNAAVVLAKVLGPSVGGEEYFKELGISIPLLDGDYYLPISQFHVETFIPQTEADWDLMPEFDLDDQYGFSEARPWTAEEFPDLARFFEANRIPLDHLLAVVEKPKYYNPVVQSTNWFSVGLSNKGVSAHLRNLSADLCVKGMLAIGEKDFSQAHDCLNAIHRLALCQVEESGTISYLCYRGETDRVFRLMNELISSGENKPEQLRHFQNILDEHERQHGVAEHINFGARIEALEEMNELIYRLYISGENREVSSIRVAINGAKSLYRLDWNILYSRLNEGYDAVVENFRSVDPSMGFPVDNTSYDERTSAFNEMLSRCDIEYLQLDVSLSREEFSERSGFYLFDVLGVSNGYTLARSEVRGAVGLKVNQLGLRLEEHVIDNGSYPELLTDLEPPPTAEEMFDPFADKDLTYKKNGRGYVLYSWGDNQFDQEGQSYGEIPPGDDITFRIVRAITEPTKAERP
;
A
#
# COMPACT_ATOMS: atom_id res chain seq x y z
N MET A 1 66.69 9.06 -55.09
CA MET A 1 65.44 9.02 -54.31
C MET A 1 65.80 9.17 -52.85
N SER A 2 65.66 10.38 -52.30
CA SER A 2 66.00 10.67 -50.89
C SER A 2 64.85 10.23 -49.99
N GLU A 3 65.13 9.29 -49.08
CA GLU A 3 64.20 8.90 -48.02
C GLU A 3 63.95 10.09 -47.09
N LEU A 4 62.70 10.56 -47.03
CA LEU A 4 62.27 11.58 -46.07
C LEU A 4 62.38 11.03 -44.63
N PRO A 5 62.90 11.82 -43.68
CA PRO A 5 63.08 11.36 -42.30
C PRO A 5 61.70 11.19 -41.63
N ARG A 6 61.37 9.94 -41.25
CA ARG A 6 60.20 9.64 -40.41
C ARG A 6 60.40 10.26 -39.03
N LYS A 7 59.92 11.49 -38.83
CA LYS A 7 59.84 12.12 -37.49
C LYS A 7 58.95 11.26 -36.59
N LYS A 8 59.56 10.50 -35.68
CA LYS A 8 58.84 9.75 -34.63
C LYS A 8 58.10 10.76 -33.74
N LEU A 9 56.77 10.68 -33.72
CA LEU A 9 55.92 11.43 -32.78
C LEU A 9 56.33 11.11 -31.34
N SER A 10 56.52 12.13 -30.52
CA SER A 10 56.80 11.97 -29.09
C SER A 10 55.64 11.24 -28.39
N GLY A 11 55.94 10.51 -27.31
CA GLY A 11 54.93 9.73 -26.57
C GLY A 11 53.68 10.54 -26.22
N LYS A 12 53.86 11.81 -25.81
CA LYS A 12 52.76 12.74 -25.50
C LYS A 12 51.85 13.05 -26.69
N LYS A 13 52.40 13.19 -27.91
CA LYS A 13 51.59 13.43 -29.11
C LYS A 13 50.82 12.17 -29.52
N LYS A 14 51.40 10.99 -29.37
CA LYS A 14 50.70 9.72 -29.62
C LYS A 14 49.53 9.53 -28.65
N SER A 15 49.73 9.81 -27.36
CA SER A 15 48.67 9.76 -26.36
C SER A 15 47.55 10.76 -26.66
N PHE A 16 47.88 11.99 -27.07
CA PHE A 16 46.87 12.98 -27.46
C PHE A 16 46.01 12.53 -28.65
N PHE A 17 46.63 12.02 -29.72
CA PHE A 17 45.88 11.52 -30.88
C PHE A 17 45.06 10.27 -30.56
N LEU A 18 45.54 9.40 -29.67
CA LEU A 18 44.78 8.24 -29.19
C LEU A 18 43.53 8.68 -28.43
N VAL A 19 43.65 9.64 -27.51
CA VAL A 19 42.50 10.20 -26.78
C VAL A 19 41.49 10.82 -27.74
N LEU A 20 41.95 11.61 -28.72
CA LEU A 20 41.07 12.25 -29.71
C LEU A 20 40.33 11.21 -30.58
N ALA A 21 41.02 10.14 -30.99
CA ALA A 21 40.43 9.05 -31.75
C ALA A 21 39.39 8.28 -30.93
N LEU A 22 39.68 7.98 -29.66
CA LEU A 22 38.73 7.34 -28.74
C LEU A 22 37.50 8.22 -28.50
N MET A 23 37.67 9.53 -28.32
CA MET A 23 36.56 10.48 -28.21
C MET A 23 35.72 10.53 -29.50
N SER A 24 36.35 10.52 -30.67
CA SER A 24 35.64 10.55 -31.96
C SER A 24 34.83 9.26 -32.18
N LEU A 25 35.41 8.09 -31.86
CA LEU A 25 34.71 6.81 -31.91
C LEU A 25 33.56 6.75 -30.91
N PHE A 26 33.74 7.33 -29.71
CA PHE A 26 32.66 7.46 -28.74
C PHE A 26 31.50 8.29 -29.30
N TRP A 27 31.75 9.48 -29.84
CA TRP A 27 30.70 10.33 -30.42
C TRP A 27 30.05 9.74 -31.67
N LEU A 28 30.81 9.04 -32.53
CA LEU A 28 30.25 8.31 -33.66
C LEU A 28 29.33 7.18 -33.20
N ARG A 29 29.69 6.47 -32.13
CA ARG A 29 28.88 5.40 -31.54
C ARG A 29 27.61 5.97 -30.89
N VAL A 30 27.70 7.10 -30.17
CA VAL A 30 26.55 7.84 -29.63
C VAL A 30 25.62 8.27 -30.76
N GLY A 31 26.15 8.89 -31.82
CA GLY A 31 25.38 9.32 -32.98
C GLY A 31 24.74 8.16 -33.74
N TYR A 32 25.46 7.05 -33.92
CA TYR A 32 24.92 5.83 -34.54
C TYR A 32 23.72 5.31 -33.77
N TYR A 33 23.81 5.19 -32.44
CA TYR A 33 22.69 4.69 -31.65
C TYR A 33 21.54 5.69 -31.57
N ALA A 34 21.81 6.99 -31.48
CA ALA A 34 20.77 8.02 -31.50
C ALA A 34 19.97 8.03 -32.82
N VAL A 35 20.63 7.78 -33.95
CA VAL A 35 19.98 7.75 -35.28
C VAL A 35 19.32 6.39 -35.59
N THR A 36 19.73 5.31 -34.92
CA THR A 36 19.17 3.96 -35.11
C THR A 36 18.17 3.56 -34.03
N GLN A 37 17.70 4.51 -33.22
CA GLN A 37 16.60 4.27 -32.30
C GLN A 37 15.28 4.11 -33.06
N GLU A 38 14.67 2.93 -32.97
CA GLU A 38 13.30 2.75 -33.44
C GLU A 38 12.34 3.49 -32.49
N PRO A 39 11.28 4.14 -33.01
CA PRO A 39 10.22 4.66 -32.17
C PRO A 39 9.64 3.57 -31.27
N LEU A 40 9.23 3.94 -30.06
CA LEU A 40 8.48 3.05 -29.19
C LEU A 40 7.18 2.66 -29.89
N ARG A 41 6.96 1.37 -30.10
CA ARG A 41 5.73 0.82 -30.66
C ARG A 41 4.69 0.82 -29.54
N VAL A 42 3.50 1.33 -29.81
CA VAL A 42 2.37 1.26 -28.88
C VAL A 42 1.62 -0.05 -29.10
N SER A 43 1.62 -0.94 -28.11
CA SER A 43 0.98 -2.26 -28.19
C SER A 43 0.78 -2.88 -26.81
N LYS A 44 0.05 -3.99 -26.73
CA LYS A 44 -0.09 -4.76 -25.48
C LYS A 44 1.25 -5.29 -24.98
N GLU A 45 2.16 -5.63 -25.89
CA GLU A 45 3.48 -6.20 -25.55
C GLU A 45 4.40 -5.16 -24.91
N THR A 46 4.39 -3.93 -25.45
CA THR A 46 5.30 -2.86 -25.04
C THR A 46 4.65 -1.93 -24.02
N THR A 47 3.58 -1.23 -24.38
CA THR A 47 2.97 -0.20 -23.52
C THR A 47 1.81 -0.72 -22.69
N TYR A 48 1.43 -2.00 -22.84
CA TYR A 48 0.29 -2.66 -22.19
C TYR A 48 -1.10 -2.07 -22.51
N LEU A 49 -1.24 -0.75 -22.49
CA LEU A 49 -2.36 0.03 -23.01
C LEU A 49 -2.00 0.58 -24.38
N THR A 50 -3.02 0.77 -25.21
CA THR A 50 -2.89 1.33 -26.56
C THR A 50 -3.46 2.75 -26.68
N GLY A 51 -3.94 3.32 -25.58
CA GLY A 51 -4.49 4.66 -25.49
C GLY A 51 -4.99 4.97 -24.08
N PRO A 52 -5.30 6.24 -23.77
CA PRO A 52 -5.16 7.43 -24.62
C PRO A 52 -3.71 7.75 -25.02
N ILE A 53 -3.48 8.55 -26.07
CA ILE A 53 -2.14 8.88 -26.61
C ILE A 53 -1.88 10.39 -26.50
N ARG A 54 -0.70 10.77 -26.02
CA ARG A 54 -0.22 12.15 -25.90
C ARG A 54 0.21 12.73 -27.25
N GLU A 55 0.39 14.04 -27.31
CA GLU A 55 0.86 14.73 -28.52
C GLU A 55 2.25 14.25 -28.98
N ASP A 56 3.10 13.78 -28.06
CA ASP A 56 4.42 13.24 -28.35
C ASP A 56 4.42 11.77 -28.84
N GLY A 57 3.24 11.15 -28.93
CA GLY A 57 3.06 9.77 -29.37
C GLY A 57 3.19 8.71 -28.28
N THR A 58 3.46 9.10 -27.01
CA THR A 58 3.47 8.16 -25.87
C THR A 58 2.06 7.93 -25.32
N VAL A 59 1.87 6.84 -24.57
CA VAL A 59 0.57 6.55 -23.91
C VAL A 59 0.35 7.49 -22.72
N ASP A 60 -0.86 8.04 -22.60
CA ASP A 60 -1.29 8.81 -21.43
C ASP A 60 -1.89 7.91 -20.35
N TYR A 61 -1.02 7.37 -19.51
CA TYR A 61 -1.43 6.46 -18.43
C TYR A 61 -2.29 7.16 -17.38
N ALA A 62 -2.05 8.44 -17.06
CA ALA A 62 -2.88 9.20 -16.13
C ALA A 62 -4.31 9.36 -16.67
N ALA A 63 -4.46 9.70 -17.96
CA ALA A 63 -5.76 9.76 -18.62
C ALA A 63 -6.45 8.38 -18.64
N ALA A 64 -5.71 7.30 -18.95
CA ALA A 64 -6.27 5.94 -18.94
C ALA A 64 -6.78 5.52 -17.54
N LEU A 65 -6.04 5.83 -16.47
CA LEU A 65 -6.46 5.59 -15.09
C LEU A 65 -7.72 6.38 -14.76
N ASN A 66 -7.77 7.66 -15.12
CA ASN A 66 -8.94 8.51 -14.92
C ASN A 66 -10.16 7.96 -15.67
N GLU A 67 -10.04 7.58 -16.94
CA GLU A 67 -11.13 7.02 -17.72
C GLU A 67 -11.68 5.72 -17.12
N ARG A 68 -10.80 4.85 -16.60
CA ARG A 68 -11.19 3.61 -15.93
C ARG A 68 -11.92 3.87 -14.61
N ASN A 69 -11.36 4.73 -13.76
CA ASN A 69 -11.83 4.89 -12.38
C ASN A 69 -13.03 5.85 -12.27
N LYS A 70 -13.25 6.72 -13.27
CA LYS A 70 -14.36 7.69 -13.27
C LYS A 70 -15.70 7.09 -13.73
N VAL A 71 -15.74 5.84 -14.17
CA VAL A 71 -16.97 5.22 -14.72
C VAL A 71 -18.10 5.22 -13.69
N GLY A 72 -19.20 5.91 -14.01
CA GLY A 72 -20.39 5.99 -13.15
C GLY A 72 -20.24 6.91 -11.92
N VAL A 73 -19.17 7.70 -11.86
CA VAL A 73 -18.89 8.61 -10.76
C VAL A 73 -19.45 10.01 -11.04
N THR A 74 -20.07 10.60 -10.03
CA THR A 74 -20.59 11.97 -9.97
C THR A 74 -20.09 12.64 -8.70
N SER A 75 -20.15 13.97 -8.61
CA SER A 75 -19.71 14.68 -7.41
C SER A 75 -20.52 14.29 -6.15
N GLU A 76 -21.77 13.87 -6.35
CA GLU A 76 -22.73 13.52 -5.30
C GLU A 76 -22.47 12.15 -4.68
N ASN A 77 -22.01 11.20 -5.49
CA ASN A 77 -21.78 9.80 -5.10
C ASN A 77 -20.30 9.45 -4.84
N ASN A 78 -19.38 10.40 -5.04
CA ASN A 78 -17.93 10.18 -4.92
C ASN A 78 -17.42 10.47 -3.50
N ALA A 79 -16.80 9.48 -2.87
CA ALA A 79 -16.15 9.61 -1.57
C ALA A 79 -14.98 10.62 -1.57
N ALA A 80 -14.26 10.78 -2.68
CA ALA A 80 -13.18 11.75 -2.79
C ALA A 80 -13.65 13.21 -2.59
N VAL A 81 -14.92 13.52 -2.87
CA VAL A 81 -15.50 14.85 -2.62
C VAL A 81 -15.64 15.14 -1.13
N VAL A 82 -16.01 14.14 -0.32
CA VAL A 82 -16.07 14.29 1.15
C VAL A 82 -14.65 14.51 1.68
N LEU A 83 -13.72 13.66 1.26
CA LEU A 83 -12.32 13.72 1.67
C LEU A 83 -11.66 15.06 1.31
N ALA A 84 -11.88 15.56 0.10
CA ALA A 84 -11.35 16.85 -0.33
C ALA A 84 -11.88 18.03 0.49
N LYS A 85 -13.12 17.94 0.99
CA LYS A 85 -13.70 18.96 1.89
C LYS A 85 -13.16 18.87 3.31
N VAL A 86 -12.88 17.65 3.79
CA VAL A 86 -12.28 17.40 5.10
C VAL A 86 -10.84 17.87 5.14
N LEU A 87 -10.08 17.61 4.08
CA LEU A 87 -8.64 17.89 4.00
C LEU A 87 -8.33 19.31 3.50
N GLY A 88 -9.26 19.94 2.79
CA GLY A 88 -9.14 21.32 2.34
C GLY A 88 -8.36 21.51 1.04
N PRO A 89 -7.97 22.76 0.71
CA PRO A 89 -7.45 23.10 -0.63
C PRO A 89 -6.02 22.60 -0.88
N SER A 90 -5.31 22.11 0.13
CA SER A 90 -3.93 21.64 0.01
C SER A 90 -3.80 20.31 -0.75
N VAL A 91 -4.87 19.53 -0.86
CA VAL A 91 -4.82 18.20 -1.50
C VAL A 91 -4.58 18.27 -3.00
N GLY A 92 -4.87 19.39 -3.67
CA GLY A 92 -4.74 19.46 -5.12
C GLY A 92 -4.79 20.88 -5.70
N GLY A 93 -4.51 20.98 -6.99
CA GLY A 93 -4.65 22.23 -7.75
C GLY A 93 -6.05 22.43 -8.34
N GLU A 94 -6.24 23.52 -9.08
CA GLU A 94 -7.53 23.84 -9.73
C GLU A 94 -8.08 22.69 -10.60
N GLU A 95 -7.20 22.04 -11.37
CA GLU A 95 -7.58 20.91 -12.22
C GLU A 95 -8.13 19.72 -11.43
N TYR A 96 -7.57 19.45 -10.24
CA TYR A 96 -8.02 18.37 -9.36
C TYR A 96 -9.47 18.58 -8.91
N PHE A 97 -9.78 19.77 -8.38
CA PHE A 97 -11.12 20.10 -7.92
C PHE A 97 -12.13 20.19 -9.07
N LYS A 98 -11.67 20.65 -10.24
CA LYS A 98 -12.47 20.64 -11.47
C LYS A 98 -12.84 19.21 -11.88
N GLU A 99 -11.90 18.27 -11.84
CA GLU A 99 -12.18 16.86 -12.15
C GLU A 99 -13.15 16.21 -11.15
N LEU A 100 -13.10 16.62 -9.88
CA LEU A 100 -14.09 16.23 -8.85
C LEU A 100 -15.46 16.91 -9.03
N GLY A 101 -15.57 17.93 -9.88
CA GLY A 101 -16.81 18.68 -10.10
C GLY A 101 -17.18 19.61 -8.94
N ILE A 102 -16.21 20.05 -8.13
CA ILE A 102 -16.44 20.95 -6.99
C ILE A 102 -15.62 22.23 -7.10
N SER A 103 -16.05 23.28 -6.41
CA SER A 103 -15.23 24.47 -6.22
C SER A 103 -14.08 24.17 -5.26
N ILE A 104 -12.95 24.84 -5.47
CA ILE A 104 -11.81 24.78 -4.55
C ILE A 104 -12.30 25.21 -3.15
N PRO A 105 -12.08 24.40 -2.10
CA PRO A 105 -12.39 24.80 -0.73
C PRO A 105 -11.72 26.13 -0.35
N LEU A 106 -12.32 26.88 0.58
CA LEU A 106 -11.75 28.15 1.04
C LEU A 106 -10.41 27.93 1.73
N LEU A 107 -9.49 28.91 1.72
CA LEU A 107 -8.22 28.76 2.43
C LEU A 107 -8.41 28.65 3.95
N ASP A 108 -9.29 29.48 4.51
CA ASP A 108 -9.57 29.55 5.95
C ASP A 108 -10.79 28.69 6.32
N GLY A 109 -10.64 27.37 6.37
CA GLY A 109 -11.70 26.42 6.74
C GLY A 109 -11.31 25.51 7.90
N ASP A 110 -12.32 24.89 8.54
CA ASP A 110 -12.14 23.89 9.59
C ASP A 110 -11.70 22.54 8.99
N TYR A 111 -10.44 22.47 8.57
CA TYR A 111 -9.85 21.30 7.95
C TYR A 111 -9.20 20.37 8.96
N TYR A 112 -9.07 19.11 8.56
CA TYR A 112 -8.35 18.11 9.32
C TYR A 112 -6.88 18.50 9.52
N LEU A 113 -6.45 18.48 10.77
CA LEU A 113 -5.08 18.72 11.21
C LEU A 113 -4.46 17.37 11.61
N PRO A 114 -3.48 16.84 10.87
CA PRO A 114 -2.77 15.62 11.26
C PRO A 114 -2.11 15.78 12.63
N ILE A 115 -2.02 14.69 13.40
CA ILE A 115 -1.46 14.72 14.75
C ILE A 115 -0.03 15.29 14.82
N SER A 116 0.79 15.01 13.81
CA SER A 116 2.14 15.55 13.67
C SER A 116 2.15 17.08 13.55
N GLN A 117 1.16 17.65 12.87
CA GLN A 117 1.01 19.11 12.73
C GLN A 117 0.37 19.72 13.98
N PHE A 118 -0.66 19.08 14.55
CA PHE A 118 -1.28 19.53 15.79
C PHE A 118 -0.27 19.67 16.94
N HIS A 119 0.67 18.73 17.04
CA HIS A 119 1.75 18.78 18.03
C HIS A 119 2.62 20.03 17.86
N VAL A 120 3.08 20.30 16.63
CA VAL A 120 3.93 21.47 16.30
C VAL A 120 3.20 22.80 16.55
N GLU A 121 1.91 22.90 16.22
CA GLU A 121 1.14 24.13 16.37
C GLU A 121 0.74 24.42 17.82
N THR A 122 0.48 23.37 18.60
CA THR A 122 0.04 23.49 20.00
C THR A 122 1.23 23.59 20.96
N PHE A 123 2.38 23.02 20.59
CA PHE A 123 3.61 23.07 21.38
C PHE A 123 4.67 23.90 20.62
N ILE A 124 4.66 25.22 20.83
CA ILE A 124 5.68 26.13 20.27
C ILE A 124 6.80 26.30 21.31
N PRO A 125 7.92 25.57 21.20
CA PRO A 125 9.09 25.82 22.05
C PRO A 125 9.57 27.26 21.85
N GLN A 126 9.69 28.01 22.96
CA GLN A 126 10.06 29.43 22.93
C GLN A 126 11.58 29.63 22.97
N THR A 127 12.34 28.59 23.32
CA THR A 127 13.79 28.62 23.46
C THR A 127 14.43 27.34 22.92
N GLU A 128 15.73 27.40 22.61
CA GLU A 128 16.53 26.23 22.21
C GLU A 128 16.54 25.14 23.31
N ALA A 129 16.45 25.54 24.58
CA ALA A 129 16.30 24.63 25.71
C ALA A 129 14.89 24.00 25.81
N ASP A 130 13.85 24.62 25.25
CA ASP A 130 12.50 24.04 25.19
C ASP A 130 12.40 22.93 24.15
N TRP A 131 13.34 22.86 23.18
CA TRP A 131 13.47 21.71 22.27
C TRP A 131 14.08 20.50 22.97
N ASP A 132 15.04 20.72 23.88
CA ASP A 132 15.66 19.66 24.71
C ASP A 132 14.75 19.24 25.90
N LEU A 133 13.84 20.12 26.31
CA LEU A 133 12.81 19.90 27.33
C LEU A 133 11.44 19.57 26.72
N MET A 134 11.33 19.54 25.40
CA MET A 134 10.19 18.92 24.73
C MET A 134 10.17 17.53 25.35
N PRO A 135 9.10 17.15 26.08
CA PRO A 135 8.97 15.75 26.45
C PRO A 135 9.24 14.97 25.16
N GLU A 136 9.93 13.83 25.24
CA GLU A 136 9.60 12.76 24.29
C GLU A 136 8.10 12.57 24.49
N PHE A 137 7.32 13.36 23.76
CA PHE A 137 5.89 13.29 23.68
C PHE A 137 5.75 12.01 22.93
N ASP A 138 5.62 10.94 23.70
CA ASP A 138 5.53 9.59 23.21
C ASP A 138 4.14 9.38 22.62
N LEU A 139 3.80 10.26 21.67
CA LEU A 139 2.59 10.21 20.88
C LEU A 139 2.63 8.92 20.07
N ASP A 140 3.79 8.45 19.63
CA ASP A 140 3.88 7.19 18.92
C ASP A 140 3.45 6.00 19.83
N ASP A 141 3.92 5.92 21.08
CA ASP A 141 3.44 4.85 21.98
C ASP A 141 2.01 5.10 22.47
N GLN A 142 1.64 6.33 22.84
CA GLN A 142 0.27 6.66 23.25
C GLN A 142 -0.74 6.38 22.13
N TYR A 143 -0.39 6.76 20.90
CA TYR A 143 -1.20 6.51 19.72
C TYR A 143 -1.30 5.01 19.46
N GLY A 144 -0.18 4.28 19.50
CA GLY A 144 -0.16 2.83 19.41
C GLY A 144 -1.04 2.14 20.45
N PHE A 145 -0.97 2.55 21.72
CA PHE A 145 -1.83 2.01 22.78
C PHE A 145 -3.31 2.37 22.59
N SER A 146 -3.58 3.60 22.19
CA SER A 146 -4.95 4.10 21.98
C SER A 146 -5.62 3.52 20.73
N GLU A 147 -4.83 3.09 19.75
CA GLU A 147 -5.29 2.34 18.57
C GLU A 147 -5.51 0.86 18.91
N ALA A 148 -4.70 0.30 19.81
CA ALA A 148 -4.70 -1.12 20.13
C ALA A 148 -5.87 -1.56 21.02
N ARG A 149 -6.39 -0.69 21.89
CA ARG A 149 -7.44 -1.01 22.88
C ARG A 149 -8.34 0.18 23.22
N PRO A 150 -9.52 -0.07 23.82
CA PRO A 150 -10.33 0.99 24.40
C PRO A 150 -9.57 1.81 25.45
N TRP A 151 -9.84 3.12 25.47
CA TRP A 151 -9.21 4.12 26.35
C TRP A 151 -10.21 5.23 26.70
N THR A 152 -9.89 6.04 27.72
CA THR A 152 -10.75 7.15 28.17
C THR A 152 -10.04 8.49 28.05
N ALA A 153 -10.77 9.60 27.96
CA ALA A 153 -10.19 10.93 27.85
C ALA A 153 -9.29 11.30 29.06
N GLU A 154 -9.57 10.69 30.23
CA GLU A 154 -8.74 10.84 31.43
C GLU A 154 -7.38 10.13 31.31
N GLU A 155 -7.30 9.05 30.53
CA GLU A 155 -6.10 8.25 30.34
C GLU A 155 -5.09 8.96 29.41
N PHE A 156 -5.57 9.51 28.28
CA PHE A 156 -4.75 10.22 27.31
C PHE A 156 -5.32 11.62 27.00
N PRO A 157 -5.14 12.60 27.92
CA PRO A 157 -5.76 13.91 27.81
C PRO A 157 -5.25 14.75 26.62
N ASP A 158 -4.05 14.46 26.11
CA ASP A 158 -3.47 15.18 24.96
C ASP A 158 -4.10 14.70 23.64
N LEU A 159 -4.29 13.39 23.50
CA LEU A 159 -5.06 12.79 22.40
C LEU A 159 -6.52 13.26 22.44
N ALA A 160 -7.14 13.34 23.62
CA ALA A 160 -8.49 13.87 23.74
C ALA A 160 -8.61 15.32 23.23
N ARG A 161 -7.59 16.17 23.50
CA ARG A 161 -7.55 17.54 22.96
C ARG A 161 -7.36 17.58 21.45
N PHE A 162 -6.55 16.67 20.90
CA PHE A 162 -6.41 16.50 19.45
C PHE A 162 -7.75 16.20 18.78
N PHE A 163 -8.53 15.26 19.32
CA PHE A 163 -9.84 14.92 18.77
C PHE A 163 -10.87 16.04 18.92
N GLU A 164 -10.83 16.80 20.00
CA GLU A 164 -11.71 17.98 20.14
C GLU A 164 -11.36 19.06 19.10
N ALA A 165 -10.06 19.31 18.85
CA ALA A 165 -9.61 20.24 17.83
C ALA A 165 -10.02 19.78 16.40
N ASN A 166 -10.02 18.48 16.16
CA ASN A 166 -10.42 17.87 14.89
C ASN A 166 -11.90 17.45 14.82
N ARG A 167 -12.74 17.86 15.78
CA ARG A 167 -14.13 17.37 15.86
C ARG A 167 -14.93 17.62 14.58
N ILE A 168 -14.89 18.86 14.08
CA ILE A 168 -15.64 19.27 12.87
C ILE A 168 -15.23 18.44 11.64
N PRO A 169 -13.94 18.40 11.24
CA PRO A 169 -13.54 17.64 10.05
C PRO A 169 -13.77 16.13 10.21
N LEU A 170 -13.55 15.55 11.39
CA LEU A 170 -13.78 14.12 11.61
C LEU A 170 -15.27 13.75 11.64
N ASP A 171 -16.14 14.62 12.12
CA ASP A 171 -17.59 14.38 12.06
C ASP A 171 -18.09 14.49 10.60
N HIS A 172 -17.56 15.43 9.82
CA HIS A 172 -17.84 15.50 8.38
C HIS A 172 -17.33 14.27 7.61
N LEU A 173 -16.21 13.68 8.03
CA LEU A 173 -15.64 12.49 7.41
C LEU A 173 -16.61 11.29 7.48
N LEU A 174 -17.44 11.19 8.51
CA LEU A 174 -18.41 10.10 8.65
C LEU A 174 -19.39 10.03 7.47
N ALA A 175 -19.65 11.14 6.78
CA ALA A 175 -20.48 11.16 5.57
C ALA A 175 -19.88 10.39 4.38
N VAL A 176 -18.64 9.90 4.48
CA VAL A 176 -18.02 9.07 3.44
C VAL A 176 -18.79 7.76 3.22
N VAL A 177 -19.42 7.22 4.27
CA VAL A 177 -20.21 5.97 4.21
C VAL A 177 -21.41 6.07 3.27
N GLU A 178 -21.89 7.28 3.02
CA GLU A 178 -23.01 7.55 2.11
C GLU A 178 -22.59 7.60 0.64
N LYS A 179 -21.29 7.45 0.35
CA LYS A 179 -20.73 7.62 -1.00
C LYS A 179 -20.39 6.26 -1.61
N PRO A 180 -21.27 5.70 -2.48
CA PRO A 180 -21.12 4.35 -3.00
C PRO A 180 -20.03 4.21 -4.09
N LYS A 181 -19.39 5.31 -4.49
CA LYS A 181 -18.33 5.32 -5.51
C LYS A 181 -17.11 6.07 -5.01
N TYR A 182 -15.95 5.73 -5.54
CA TYR A 182 -14.73 6.46 -5.29
C TYR A 182 -13.97 6.71 -6.60
N TYR A 183 -13.51 7.95 -6.76
CA TYR A 183 -12.61 8.36 -7.83
C TYR A 183 -11.76 9.51 -7.33
N ASN A 184 -10.48 9.25 -7.20
CA ASN A 184 -9.45 10.25 -6.95
C ASN A 184 -8.78 10.62 -8.28
N PRO A 185 -8.94 11.87 -8.79
CA PRO A 185 -8.33 12.27 -10.04
C PRO A 185 -6.80 12.23 -10.01
N VAL A 186 -6.23 11.57 -11.00
CA VAL A 186 -4.79 11.64 -11.27
C VAL A 186 -4.54 12.86 -12.15
N VAL A 187 -4.15 13.97 -11.54
CA VAL A 187 -3.76 15.21 -12.25
C VAL A 187 -2.24 15.31 -12.34
N GLN A 188 -1.74 15.73 -13.50
CA GLN A 188 -0.30 15.93 -13.69
C GLN A 188 0.14 17.18 -12.92
N SER A 189 0.72 16.99 -11.73
CA SER A 189 1.31 18.10 -10.99
C SER A 189 2.66 18.49 -11.60
N THR A 190 2.91 19.80 -11.71
CA THR A 190 4.15 20.36 -12.29
C THR A 190 5.45 20.02 -11.54
N ASN A 191 5.36 19.38 -10.37
CA ASN A 191 6.49 18.87 -9.61
C ASN A 191 6.47 17.33 -9.60
N TRP A 192 7.37 16.75 -10.39
CA TRP A 192 7.47 15.32 -10.72
C TRP A 192 8.41 14.53 -9.80
N PHE A 193 8.47 14.87 -8.51
CA PHE A 193 9.28 14.11 -7.55
C PHE A 193 8.41 13.23 -6.65
N SER A 194 8.61 11.93 -6.83
CA SER A 194 8.37 10.81 -5.90
C SER A 194 6.95 10.54 -5.44
N VAL A 195 6.63 9.24 -5.47
CA VAL A 195 5.40 8.53 -5.10
C VAL A 195 4.33 8.54 -6.19
N GLY A 196 3.97 7.32 -6.63
CA GLY A 196 3.32 7.01 -7.91
C GLY A 196 2.00 7.74 -8.18
N LEU A 197 1.44 7.47 -9.37
CA LEU A 197 0.17 8.07 -9.81
C LEU A 197 -0.96 7.94 -8.77
N SER A 198 -0.92 6.89 -7.94
CA SER A 198 -1.90 6.59 -6.89
C SER A 198 -1.73 7.34 -5.55
N ASN A 199 -0.58 7.97 -5.24
CA ASN A 199 -0.36 8.57 -3.91
C ASN A 199 -0.43 10.11 -3.90
N LYS A 200 -1.37 10.68 -4.66
CA LYS A 200 -1.61 12.13 -4.73
C LYS A 200 -3.05 12.44 -4.35
N GLY A 201 -3.34 13.71 -4.06
CA GLY A 201 -4.68 14.08 -3.67
C GLY A 201 -5.06 13.55 -2.30
N VAL A 202 -6.28 13.08 -2.17
CA VAL A 202 -6.83 12.57 -0.91
C VAL A 202 -6.21 11.24 -0.45
N SER A 203 -5.68 10.42 -1.38
CA SER A 203 -5.14 9.08 -1.10
C SER A 203 -4.01 9.09 -0.07
N ALA A 204 -3.14 10.11 -0.14
CA ALA A 204 -2.00 10.27 0.76
C ALA A 204 -2.41 10.45 2.24
N HIS A 205 -3.67 10.79 2.49
CA HIS A 205 -4.19 11.08 3.83
C HIS A 205 -5.08 9.97 4.38
N LEU A 206 -5.57 9.06 3.53
CA LEU A 206 -6.52 8.02 3.93
C LEU A 206 -6.01 7.17 5.10
N ARG A 207 -4.71 6.82 5.09
CA ARG A 207 -4.10 6.04 6.16
C ARG A 207 -4.19 6.73 7.53
N ASN A 208 -3.89 8.03 7.56
CA ASN A 208 -3.91 8.80 8.81
C ASN A 208 -5.35 9.00 9.28
N LEU A 209 -6.27 9.30 8.37
CA LEU A 209 -7.70 9.43 8.69
C LEU A 209 -8.29 8.15 9.28
N SER A 210 -7.98 6.99 8.68
CA SER A 210 -8.44 5.70 9.19
C SER A 210 -7.84 5.35 10.55
N ALA A 211 -6.54 5.63 10.75
CA ALA A 211 -5.90 5.45 12.04
C ALA A 211 -6.54 6.33 13.12
N ASP A 212 -6.80 7.61 12.82
CA ASP A 212 -7.44 8.53 13.76
C ASP A 212 -8.88 8.12 14.08
N LEU A 213 -9.63 7.64 13.08
CA LEU A 213 -10.97 7.09 13.31
C LEU A 213 -10.92 5.82 14.17
N CYS A 214 -9.89 4.99 14.03
CA CYS A 214 -9.71 3.80 14.88
C CYS A 214 -9.49 4.23 16.33
N VAL A 215 -8.57 5.16 16.56
CA VAL A 215 -8.30 5.72 17.90
C VAL A 215 -9.54 6.41 18.48
N LYS A 216 -10.28 7.21 17.68
CA LYS A 216 -11.56 7.82 18.09
C LYS A 216 -12.63 6.76 18.40
N GLY A 217 -12.66 5.67 17.64
CA GLY A 217 -13.55 4.53 17.88
C GLY A 217 -13.24 3.83 19.20
N MET A 218 -11.95 3.62 19.50
CA MET A 218 -11.49 3.04 20.77
C MET A 218 -11.80 3.95 21.96
N LEU A 219 -11.68 5.27 21.81
CA LEU A 219 -12.15 6.25 22.80
C LEU A 219 -13.65 6.09 23.06
N ALA A 220 -14.43 6.03 21.97
CA ALA A 220 -15.88 5.90 22.06
C ALA A 220 -16.29 4.61 22.78
N ILE A 221 -15.60 3.48 22.56
CA ILE A 221 -15.83 2.25 23.33
C ILE A 221 -15.51 2.45 24.82
N GLY A 222 -14.36 3.07 25.15
CA GLY A 222 -13.95 3.31 26.53
C GLY A 222 -14.90 4.24 27.30
N GLU A 223 -15.44 5.26 26.61
CA GLU A 223 -16.46 6.19 27.11
C GLU A 223 -17.89 5.64 27.00
N LYS A 224 -18.07 4.42 26.48
CA LYS A 224 -19.36 3.74 26.27
C LYS A 224 -20.31 4.44 25.30
N ASP A 225 -19.78 5.24 24.38
CA ASP A 225 -20.49 5.75 23.21
C ASP A 225 -20.38 4.76 22.04
N PHE A 226 -21.07 3.64 22.16
CA PHE A 226 -21.03 2.59 21.14
C PHE A 226 -21.56 3.05 19.77
N SER A 227 -22.48 4.04 19.74
CA SER A 227 -22.98 4.60 18.48
C SER A 227 -21.84 5.25 17.71
N GLN A 228 -21.06 6.10 18.37
CA GLN A 228 -19.92 6.76 17.73
C GLN A 228 -18.84 5.75 17.30
N ALA A 229 -18.61 4.70 18.09
CA ALA A 229 -17.68 3.63 17.73
C ALA A 229 -18.12 2.87 16.45
N HIS A 230 -19.42 2.59 16.30
CA HIS A 230 -19.97 2.01 15.07
C HIS A 230 -19.83 2.94 13.86
N ASP A 231 -20.06 4.25 14.04
CA ASP A 231 -19.87 5.22 12.97
C ASP A 231 -18.41 5.28 12.51
N CYS A 232 -17.46 5.25 13.44
CA CYS A 232 -16.03 5.15 13.13
C CYS A 232 -15.71 3.85 12.37
N LEU A 233 -16.20 2.70 12.82
CA LEU A 233 -15.99 1.41 12.14
C LEU A 233 -16.47 1.45 10.69
N ASN A 234 -17.68 1.97 10.46
CA ASN A 234 -18.26 2.09 9.13
C ASN A 234 -17.46 3.02 8.22
N ALA A 235 -16.98 4.14 8.78
CA ALA A 235 -16.12 5.06 8.05
C ALA A 235 -14.80 4.41 7.66
N ILE A 236 -14.08 3.75 8.60
CA ILE A 236 -12.81 3.06 8.30
C ILE A 236 -13.02 1.97 7.23
N HIS A 237 -14.09 1.17 7.37
CA HIS A 237 -14.46 0.17 6.37
C HIS A 237 -14.64 0.80 4.98
N ARG A 238 -15.37 1.92 4.89
CA ARG A 238 -15.55 2.61 3.61
C ARG A 238 -14.24 3.18 3.06
N LEU A 239 -13.36 3.72 3.91
CA LEU A 239 -12.04 4.22 3.50
C LEU A 239 -11.15 3.10 2.98
N ALA A 240 -11.20 1.91 3.61
CA ALA A 240 -10.53 0.71 3.10
C ALA A 240 -11.02 0.38 1.68
N LEU A 241 -12.33 0.40 1.45
CA LEU A 241 -12.88 0.17 0.10
C LEU A 241 -12.47 1.24 -0.91
N CYS A 242 -12.31 2.50 -0.49
CA CYS A 242 -11.78 3.55 -1.38
C CYS A 242 -10.34 3.22 -1.82
N GLN A 243 -9.50 2.72 -0.92
CA GLN A 243 -8.11 2.34 -1.22
C GLN A 243 -8.02 1.21 -2.25
N VAL A 244 -8.83 0.16 -2.10
CA VAL A 244 -8.81 -0.96 -3.06
C VAL A 244 -9.38 -0.56 -4.43
N GLU A 245 -10.24 0.46 -4.50
CA GLU A 245 -10.74 1.01 -5.78
C GLU A 245 -9.64 1.74 -6.60
N GLU A 246 -8.53 2.20 -6.01
CA GLU A 246 -7.45 2.95 -6.70
C GLU A 246 -6.58 2.12 -7.66
N SER A 247 -6.67 0.79 -7.56
CA SER A 247 -5.91 -0.18 -8.37
C SER A 247 -4.37 -0.19 -8.17
N GLY A 248 -3.77 0.69 -7.35
CA GLY A 248 -2.33 0.74 -7.08
C GLY A 248 -1.85 -0.27 -6.02
N THR A 249 -0.56 -0.63 -6.04
CA THR A 249 0.05 -1.56 -5.05
C THR A 249 0.15 -0.95 -3.66
N ILE A 250 0.53 0.33 -3.57
CA ILE A 250 0.61 1.03 -2.28
C ILE A 250 -0.80 1.15 -1.68
N SER A 251 -1.79 1.57 -2.47
CA SER A 251 -3.18 1.63 -2.05
C SER A 251 -3.68 0.25 -1.58
N TYR A 252 -3.26 -0.84 -2.24
CA TYR A 252 -3.58 -2.19 -1.79
C TYR A 252 -2.96 -2.57 -0.43
N LEU A 253 -1.69 -2.23 -0.20
CA LEU A 253 -1.05 -2.43 1.10
C LEU A 253 -1.72 -1.59 2.20
N CYS A 254 -2.07 -0.35 1.88
CA CYS A 254 -2.84 0.50 2.78
C CYS A 254 -4.22 -0.10 3.07
N TYR A 255 -4.94 -0.60 2.06
CA TYR A 255 -6.18 -1.34 2.22
C TYR A 255 -6.05 -2.47 3.25
N ARG A 256 -5.00 -3.29 3.16
CA ARG A 256 -4.74 -4.38 4.12
C ARG A 256 -4.51 -3.85 5.54
N GLY A 257 -3.76 -2.77 5.69
CA GLY A 257 -3.62 -2.09 6.99
C GLY A 257 -4.95 -1.57 7.54
N GLU A 258 -5.83 -1.04 6.68
CA GLU A 258 -7.15 -0.59 7.11
C GLU A 258 -8.09 -1.75 7.45
N THR A 259 -8.02 -2.88 6.75
CA THR A 259 -8.81 -4.07 7.13
C THR A 259 -8.44 -4.57 8.53
N ASP A 260 -7.16 -4.51 8.90
CA ASP A 260 -6.72 -4.87 10.25
C ASP A 260 -7.33 -3.94 11.30
N ARG A 261 -7.46 -2.63 11.01
CA ARG A 261 -8.14 -1.67 11.90
C ARG A 261 -9.63 -1.93 12.00
N VAL A 262 -10.30 -2.23 10.88
CA VAL A 262 -11.72 -2.62 10.85
C VAL A 262 -11.93 -3.82 11.77
N PHE A 263 -11.13 -4.87 11.61
CA PHE A 263 -11.27 -6.09 12.41
C PHE A 263 -10.97 -5.83 13.88
N ARG A 264 -9.94 -5.05 14.19
CA ARG A 264 -9.63 -4.69 15.58
C ARG A 264 -10.79 -3.96 16.26
N LEU A 265 -11.29 -2.88 15.66
CA LEU A 265 -12.39 -2.10 16.24
C LEU A 265 -13.69 -2.92 16.31
N MET A 266 -13.95 -3.75 15.30
CA MET A 266 -15.07 -4.69 15.31
C MET A 266 -14.96 -5.68 16.47
N ASN A 267 -13.79 -6.25 16.73
CA ASN A 267 -13.58 -7.24 17.81
C ASN A 267 -13.79 -6.63 19.20
N GLU A 268 -13.37 -5.37 19.39
CA GLU A 268 -13.62 -4.63 20.63
C GLU A 268 -15.10 -4.27 20.79
N LEU A 269 -15.77 -3.88 19.70
CA LEU A 269 -17.22 -3.69 19.69
C LEU A 269 -17.93 -4.98 20.08
N ILE A 270 -17.61 -6.12 19.46
CA ILE A 270 -18.17 -7.44 19.79
C ILE A 270 -17.91 -7.77 21.28
N SER A 271 -16.68 -7.60 21.74
CA SER A 271 -16.26 -7.87 23.12
C SER A 271 -17.00 -7.05 24.17
N SER A 272 -17.45 -5.84 23.83
CA SER A 272 -18.26 -5.01 24.74
C SER A 272 -19.54 -5.70 25.20
N GLY A 273 -20.07 -6.65 24.42
CA GLY A 273 -21.32 -7.36 24.71
C GLY A 273 -22.59 -6.54 24.48
N GLU A 274 -22.47 -5.31 23.97
CA GLU A 274 -23.60 -4.38 23.78
C GLU A 274 -24.21 -4.44 22.37
N ASN A 275 -23.74 -5.37 21.52
CA ASN A 275 -24.21 -5.49 20.14
C ASN A 275 -25.60 -6.13 20.06
N LYS A 276 -26.47 -5.50 19.28
CA LYS A 276 -27.75 -6.02 18.83
C LYS A 276 -27.55 -7.04 17.71
N PRO A 277 -28.50 -7.98 17.50
CA PRO A 277 -28.42 -8.94 16.39
C PRO A 277 -28.27 -8.31 15.01
N GLU A 278 -28.79 -7.11 14.80
CA GLU A 278 -28.62 -6.35 13.55
C GLU A 278 -27.18 -5.85 13.32
N GLN A 279 -26.45 -5.55 14.40
CA GLN A 279 -25.04 -5.14 14.33
C GLN A 279 -24.14 -6.34 14.02
N LEU A 280 -24.44 -7.54 14.55
CA LEU A 280 -23.70 -8.76 14.20
C LEU A 280 -23.89 -9.13 12.72
N ARG A 281 -25.12 -9.02 12.19
CA ARG A 281 -25.36 -9.19 10.74
C ARG A 281 -24.63 -8.15 9.91
N HIS A 282 -24.51 -6.92 10.41
CA HIS A 282 -23.75 -5.87 9.75
C HIS A 282 -22.25 -6.19 9.71
N PHE A 283 -21.69 -6.75 10.79
CA PHE A 283 -20.31 -7.24 10.81
C PHE A 283 -20.08 -8.37 9.81
N GLN A 284 -21.02 -9.29 9.66
CA GLN A 284 -20.94 -10.32 8.62
C GLN A 284 -20.89 -9.69 7.21
N ASN A 285 -21.73 -8.68 6.93
CA ASN A 285 -21.70 -7.98 5.65
C ASN A 285 -20.34 -7.31 5.37
N ILE A 286 -19.70 -6.72 6.39
CA ILE A 286 -18.36 -6.14 6.29
C ILE A 286 -17.35 -7.23 5.89
N LEU A 287 -17.35 -8.37 6.57
CA LEU A 287 -16.46 -9.49 6.26
C LEU A 287 -16.69 -10.02 4.84
N ASP A 288 -17.94 -10.24 4.45
CA ASP A 288 -18.32 -10.71 3.11
C ASP A 288 -17.88 -9.71 2.02
N GLU A 289 -17.89 -8.41 2.31
CA GLU A 289 -17.46 -7.39 1.36
C GLU A 289 -15.94 -7.36 1.19
N HIS A 290 -15.18 -7.58 2.27
CA HIS A 290 -13.73 -7.73 2.20
C HIS A 290 -13.29 -9.02 1.49
N GLU A 291 -14.03 -10.12 1.68
CA GLU A 291 -13.81 -11.39 0.96
C GLU A 291 -13.97 -11.23 -0.56
N ARG A 292 -14.93 -10.42 -0.99
CA ARG A 292 -15.24 -10.19 -2.41
C ARG A 292 -14.22 -9.30 -3.13
N GLN A 293 -13.33 -8.61 -2.40
CA GLN A 293 -12.33 -7.75 -3.04
C GLN A 293 -11.31 -8.57 -3.81
N HIS A 294 -10.84 -8.01 -4.93
CA HIS A 294 -9.81 -8.68 -5.73
C HIS A 294 -8.51 -8.79 -4.93
N GLY A 295 -7.82 -9.93 -5.10
CA GLY A 295 -6.50 -10.13 -4.52
C GLY A 295 -5.42 -9.28 -5.16
N VAL A 296 -4.23 -9.30 -4.57
CA VAL A 296 -3.09 -8.44 -4.95
C VAL A 296 -2.67 -8.57 -6.42
N ALA A 297 -2.93 -9.73 -7.04
CA ALA A 297 -2.60 -9.99 -8.44
C ALA A 297 -3.19 -8.96 -9.42
N GLU A 298 -4.43 -8.50 -9.19
CA GLU A 298 -5.07 -7.53 -10.08
C GLU A 298 -4.47 -6.12 -9.92
N HIS A 299 -4.07 -5.76 -8.70
CA HIS A 299 -3.37 -4.50 -8.42
C HIS A 299 -1.97 -4.46 -9.03
N ILE A 300 -1.28 -5.60 -9.04
CA ILE A 300 0.01 -5.75 -9.74
C ILE A 300 -0.20 -5.70 -11.25
N ASN A 301 -1.17 -6.46 -11.77
CA ASN A 301 -1.44 -6.59 -13.20
C ASN A 301 -1.76 -5.24 -13.84
N PHE A 302 -2.48 -4.39 -13.13
CA PHE A 302 -2.87 -3.08 -13.62
C PHE A 302 -2.09 -1.94 -12.96
N GLY A 303 -2.40 -1.54 -11.73
CA GLY A 303 -1.87 -0.28 -11.17
C GLY A 303 -0.36 -0.23 -11.11
N ALA A 304 0.28 -1.24 -10.51
CA ALA A 304 1.75 -1.29 -10.40
C ALA A 304 2.43 -1.19 -11.77
N ARG A 305 1.91 -1.95 -12.75
CA ARG A 305 2.40 -1.97 -14.12
C ARG A 305 2.26 -0.61 -14.80
N ILE A 306 1.09 0.01 -14.66
CA ILE A 306 0.81 1.32 -15.25
C ILE A 306 1.70 2.40 -14.62
N GLU A 307 1.93 2.36 -13.32
CA GLU A 307 2.85 3.28 -12.64
C GLU A 307 4.28 3.14 -13.16
N ALA A 308 4.81 1.91 -13.22
CA ALA A 308 6.15 1.68 -13.76
C ALA A 308 6.28 2.13 -15.23
N LEU A 309 5.26 1.85 -16.06
CA LEU A 309 5.27 2.27 -17.46
C LEU A 309 5.17 3.80 -17.63
N GLU A 310 4.47 4.50 -16.74
CA GLU A 310 4.47 5.97 -16.73
C GLU A 310 5.82 6.54 -16.29
N GLU A 311 6.46 5.96 -15.28
CA GLU A 311 7.82 6.37 -14.89
C GLU A 311 8.81 6.14 -16.05
N MET A 312 8.61 5.08 -16.83
CA MET A 312 9.36 4.84 -18.07
C MET A 312 9.10 5.89 -19.14
N ASN A 313 7.83 6.30 -19.35
CA ASN A 313 7.50 7.39 -20.28
C ASN A 313 8.16 8.71 -19.86
N GLU A 314 8.16 8.99 -18.56
CA GLU A 314 8.77 10.19 -18.01
C GLU A 314 10.28 10.24 -18.28
N LEU A 315 10.96 9.10 -18.10
CA LEU A 315 12.37 8.97 -18.41
C LEU A 315 12.63 9.28 -19.89
N ILE A 316 11.82 8.75 -20.80
CA ILE A 316 11.94 9.04 -22.24
C ILE A 316 11.73 10.54 -22.50
N TYR A 317 10.66 11.13 -21.96
CA TYR A 317 10.34 12.55 -22.18
C TYR A 317 11.46 13.47 -21.71
N ARG A 318 11.99 13.28 -20.49
CA ARG A 318 13.08 14.12 -19.94
C ARG A 318 14.38 13.99 -20.73
N LEU A 319 14.70 12.79 -21.20
CA LEU A 319 15.95 12.52 -21.93
C LEU A 319 15.95 13.07 -23.35
N TYR A 320 14.82 12.97 -24.05
CA TYR A 320 14.77 13.25 -25.49
C TYR A 320 14.06 14.56 -25.84
N ILE A 321 13.15 15.06 -25.00
CA ILE A 321 12.22 16.13 -25.37
C ILE A 321 12.52 17.45 -24.64
N SER A 322 12.63 17.45 -23.31
CA SER A 322 12.74 18.72 -22.56
C SER A 322 14.17 19.24 -22.38
N GLY A 323 15.19 18.35 -22.39
CA GLY A 323 16.58 18.71 -22.13
C GLY A 323 16.84 19.22 -20.70
N GLU A 324 15.85 19.10 -19.81
CA GLU A 324 15.93 19.57 -18.43
C GLU A 324 16.68 18.57 -17.55
N ASN A 325 17.67 19.10 -16.82
CA ASN A 325 18.58 18.31 -16.00
C ASN A 325 18.43 18.65 -14.51
N ARG A 326 17.20 18.65 -13.98
CA ARG A 326 16.93 18.85 -12.55
C ARG A 326 16.31 17.61 -11.91
N GLU A 327 16.86 17.33 -10.71
CA GLU A 327 16.67 16.22 -9.78
C GLU A 327 16.53 14.81 -10.39
N VAL A 328 17.15 13.84 -9.74
CA VAL A 328 17.41 12.50 -10.27
C VAL A 328 16.19 11.61 -10.05
N SER A 329 15.49 11.17 -11.10
CA SER A 329 14.49 10.10 -10.94
C SER A 329 15.18 8.85 -10.39
N SER A 330 14.49 8.05 -9.57
CA SER A 330 14.96 6.75 -9.06
C SER A 330 15.53 5.88 -10.19
N ILE A 331 14.89 5.91 -11.36
CA ILE A 331 15.34 5.23 -12.58
C ILE A 331 16.66 5.78 -13.12
N ARG A 332 16.86 7.10 -13.10
CA ARG A 332 18.12 7.72 -13.56
C ARG A 332 19.27 7.46 -12.58
N VAL A 333 18.99 7.21 -11.30
CA VAL A 333 19.97 6.69 -10.33
C VAL A 333 20.27 5.22 -10.63
N ALA A 334 19.23 4.42 -10.83
CA ALA A 334 19.34 2.98 -11.13
C ALA A 334 20.13 2.73 -12.43
N ILE A 335 19.83 3.48 -13.48
CA ILE A 335 20.60 3.51 -14.73
C ILE A 335 21.57 4.69 -14.66
N ASN A 336 22.69 4.52 -13.95
CA ASN A 336 23.70 5.57 -13.73
C ASN A 336 24.10 6.30 -15.04
N GLY A 337 23.49 7.46 -15.27
CA GLY A 337 23.86 8.48 -16.25
C GLY A 337 23.37 8.29 -17.70
N ALA A 338 23.11 9.42 -18.37
CA ALA A 338 22.72 9.54 -19.79
C ALA A 338 23.60 8.79 -20.81
N LYS A 339 24.79 8.30 -20.41
CA LYS A 339 25.74 7.59 -21.27
C LYS A 339 25.37 6.13 -21.55
N SER A 340 24.49 5.53 -20.77
CA SER A 340 24.06 4.14 -21.02
C SER A 340 22.73 4.09 -21.77
N LEU A 341 21.91 5.14 -21.63
CA LEU A 341 20.55 5.23 -22.16
C LEU A 341 20.48 5.21 -23.69
N TYR A 342 21.47 5.78 -24.39
CA TYR A 342 21.49 5.70 -25.86
C TYR A 342 21.67 4.26 -26.38
N ARG A 343 22.21 3.33 -25.57
CA ARG A 343 22.37 1.91 -25.94
C ARG A 343 21.08 1.13 -25.81
N LEU A 344 20.01 1.70 -25.27
CA LEU A 344 18.76 0.98 -25.05
C LEU A 344 17.95 0.87 -26.35
N ASP A 345 17.28 -0.25 -26.50
CA ASP A 345 16.10 -0.40 -27.34
C ASP A 345 14.87 -0.35 -26.43
N TRP A 346 14.07 0.71 -26.57
CA TRP A 346 12.90 0.93 -25.73
C TRP A 346 11.83 -0.13 -25.93
N ASN A 347 11.70 -0.71 -27.12
CA ASN A 347 10.70 -1.75 -27.37
C ASN A 347 11.07 -3.02 -26.58
N ILE A 348 12.32 -3.46 -26.66
CA ILE A 348 12.80 -4.63 -25.90
C ILE A 348 12.64 -4.41 -24.40
N LEU A 349 13.04 -3.22 -23.93
CA LEU A 349 12.98 -2.89 -22.51
C LEU A 349 11.54 -2.92 -21.98
N TYR A 350 10.60 -2.26 -22.67
CA TYR A 350 9.18 -2.25 -22.29
C TYR A 350 8.56 -3.66 -22.35
N SER A 351 8.89 -4.45 -23.37
CA SER A 351 8.42 -5.84 -23.47
C SER A 351 8.90 -6.69 -22.28
N ARG A 352 10.20 -6.62 -21.92
CA ARG A 352 10.73 -7.37 -20.77
C ARG A 352 10.14 -6.91 -19.42
N LEU A 353 9.87 -5.62 -19.27
CA LEU A 353 9.17 -5.10 -18.09
C LEU A 353 7.77 -5.74 -17.96
N ASN A 354 6.99 -5.75 -19.04
CA ASN A 354 5.66 -6.37 -19.03
C ASN A 354 5.68 -7.88 -18.80
N GLU A 355 6.64 -8.59 -19.41
CA GLU A 355 6.83 -10.03 -19.16
C GLU A 355 7.12 -10.33 -17.69
N GLY A 356 7.91 -9.48 -17.02
CA GLY A 356 8.15 -9.58 -15.57
C GLY A 356 6.85 -9.45 -14.76
N TYR A 357 6.00 -8.46 -15.09
CA TYR A 357 4.69 -8.33 -14.46
C TYR A 357 3.76 -9.51 -14.76
N ASP A 358 3.73 -10.02 -15.98
CA ASP A 358 2.90 -11.18 -16.35
C ASP A 358 3.32 -12.42 -15.54
N ALA A 359 4.63 -12.66 -15.39
CA ALA A 359 5.14 -13.77 -14.60
C ALA A 359 4.76 -13.67 -13.11
N VAL A 360 4.85 -12.47 -12.52
CA VAL A 360 4.45 -12.25 -11.11
C VAL A 360 2.95 -12.42 -10.92
N VAL A 361 2.13 -11.86 -11.81
CA VAL A 361 0.67 -11.98 -11.74
C VAL A 361 0.25 -13.45 -11.84
N GLU A 362 0.84 -14.21 -12.75
CA GLU A 362 0.55 -15.65 -12.88
C GLU A 362 0.94 -16.40 -11.61
N ASN A 363 2.09 -16.08 -11.00
CA ASN A 363 2.51 -16.69 -9.74
C ASN A 363 1.47 -16.40 -8.63
N PHE A 364 1.09 -15.14 -8.41
CA PHE A 364 0.09 -14.78 -7.40
C PHE A 364 -1.28 -15.41 -7.65
N ARG A 365 -1.70 -15.59 -8.91
CA ARG A 365 -2.96 -16.29 -9.24
C ARG A 365 -2.88 -17.80 -9.05
N SER A 366 -1.70 -18.38 -9.16
CA SER A 366 -1.47 -19.82 -8.99
C SER A 366 -1.37 -20.24 -7.52
N VAL A 367 -1.08 -19.30 -6.62
CA VAL A 367 -1.01 -19.54 -5.19
C VAL A 367 -2.37 -19.31 -4.58
N ASP A 368 -2.92 -20.37 -3.98
CA ASP A 368 -4.08 -20.24 -3.09
C ASP A 368 -3.64 -19.55 -1.78
N PRO A 369 -4.14 -18.35 -1.46
CA PRO A 369 -3.77 -17.64 -0.23
C PRO A 369 -4.11 -18.43 1.04
N SER A 370 -5.10 -19.34 0.99
CA SER A 370 -5.50 -20.18 2.12
C SER A 370 -4.49 -21.29 2.45
N MET A 371 -3.65 -21.66 1.48
CA MET A 371 -2.65 -22.72 1.59
C MET A 371 -1.30 -22.21 2.12
N GLY A 372 -1.17 -20.89 2.34
CA GLY A 372 0.03 -20.26 2.86
C GLY A 372 1.16 -20.10 1.85
N PHE A 373 2.10 -19.21 2.17
CA PHE A 373 3.43 -19.25 1.57
C PHE A 373 4.31 -20.16 2.42
N PRO A 374 5.04 -21.11 1.82
CA PRO A 374 5.87 -22.00 2.61
C PRO A 374 6.94 -21.19 3.36
N VAL A 375 6.96 -21.46 4.66
CA VAL A 375 7.59 -20.80 5.80
C VAL A 375 9.10 -20.60 5.68
N ASP A 376 9.74 -21.47 4.93
CA ASP A 376 11.16 -21.42 4.68
C ASP A 376 11.42 -20.38 3.57
N ASN A 377 12.24 -19.35 3.84
CA ASN A 377 12.74 -18.44 2.80
C ASN A 377 13.28 -19.23 1.60
N THR A 378 13.81 -20.44 1.80
CA THR A 378 14.28 -21.35 0.76
C THR A 378 13.16 -21.89 -0.15
N SER A 379 11.92 -21.98 0.33
CA SER A 379 10.77 -22.51 -0.43
C SER A 379 9.95 -21.43 -1.15
N TYR A 380 9.90 -20.20 -0.60
CA TYR A 380 9.63 -19.01 -1.41
C TYR A 380 10.75 -18.87 -2.43
N ASP A 381 12.03 -18.96 -2.05
CA ASP A 381 13.17 -18.98 -2.98
C ASP A 381 13.09 -20.11 -4.00
N GLU A 382 12.39 -21.23 -3.77
CA GLU A 382 12.14 -22.29 -4.76
C GLU A 382 11.00 -21.94 -5.73
N ARG A 383 9.89 -21.33 -5.27
CA ARG A 383 8.79 -20.89 -6.17
C ARG A 383 9.09 -19.56 -6.86
N THR A 384 9.86 -18.69 -6.20
CA THR A 384 10.56 -17.55 -6.78
C THR A 384 11.95 -17.92 -7.26
N SER A 385 12.36 -19.19 -7.36
CA SER A 385 13.70 -19.52 -7.91
C SER A 385 13.83 -19.00 -9.32
N ALA A 386 12.77 -19.10 -10.14
CA ALA A 386 12.78 -18.50 -11.48
C ALA A 386 12.90 -16.96 -11.42
N PHE A 387 12.30 -16.33 -10.42
CA PHE A 387 12.33 -14.88 -10.19
C PHE A 387 13.68 -14.41 -9.63
N ASN A 388 14.18 -15.02 -8.56
CA ASN A 388 15.50 -14.78 -7.96
C ASN A 388 16.64 -15.20 -8.89
N GLU A 389 16.47 -16.24 -9.72
CA GLU A 389 17.40 -16.59 -10.81
C GLU A 389 17.37 -15.52 -11.92
N MET A 390 16.21 -14.99 -12.27
CA MET A 390 16.08 -13.85 -13.19
C MET A 390 16.72 -12.57 -12.62
N LEU A 391 16.51 -12.27 -11.34
CA LEU A 391 17.06 -11.11 -10.63
C LEU A 391 18.57 -11.24 -10.38
N SER A 392 19.06 -12.42 -10.00
CA SER A 392 20.49 -12.67 -9.80
C SER A 392 21.31 -12.60 -11.09
N ARG A 393 20.65 -12.68 -12.26
CA ARG A 393 21.27 -12.40 -13.57
C ARG A 393 21.39 -10.89 -13.87
N CYS A 394 20.86 -10.01 -13.01
CA CYS A 394 20.80 -8.56 -13.18
C CYS A 394 21.74 -7.81 -12.21
N ASP A 395 23.00 -8.25 -12.09
CA ASP A 395 23.99 -7.57 -11.25
C ASP A 395 24.35 -6.17 -11.82
N ILE A 396 23.92 -5.14 -11.07
CA ILE A 396 23.84 -3.72 -11.44
C ILE A 396 25.21 -3.13 -11.77
N GLU A 397 26.25 -3.53 -11.01
CA GLU A 397 27.60 -3.00 -11.22
C GLU A 397 28.22 -3.55 -12.52
N TYR A 398 27.83 -4.75 -12.96
CA TYR A 398 28.40 -5.40 -14.14
C TYR A 398 27.72 -4.98 -15.45
N LEU A 399 26.41 -4.76 -15.46
CA LEU A 399 25.68 -4.35 -16.68
C LEU A 399 26.25 -3.05 -17.28
N GLN A 400 26.66 -2.11 -16.42
CA GLN A 400 27.11 -0.79 -16.82
C GLN A 400 28.54 -0.76 -17.34
N LEU A 401 29.40 -1.64 -16.82
CA LEU A 401 30.82 -1.71 -17.18
C LEU A 401 31.06 -2.62 -18.38
N ASP A 402 30.11 -3.49 -18.71
CA ASP A 402 30.23 -4.41 -19.83
C ASP A 402 29.88 -3.74 -21.18
N VAL A 403 30.90 -3.09 -21.75
CA VAL A 403 30.85 -2.52 -23.10
C VAL A 403 30.81 -3.58 -24.21
N SER A 404 30.96 -4.87 -23.88
CA SER A 404 30.92 -5.98 -24.84
C SER A 404 29.50 -6.46 -25.14
N LEU A 405 28.54 -6.18 -24.26
CA LEU A 405 27.12 -6.51 -24.50
C LEU A 405 26.61 -5.84 -25.77
N SER A 406 25.91 -6.63 -26.60
CA SER A 406 25.14 -6.11 -27.72
C SER A 406 24.04 -5.15 -27.24
N ARG A 407 23.45 -4.39 -28.18
CA ARG A 407 22.33 -3.48 -27.87
C ARG A 407 21.14 -4.25 -27.30
N GLU A 408 20.83 -5.38 -27.90
CA GLU A 408 19.74 -6.28 -27.52
C GLU A 408 19.96 -6.85 -26.11
N GLU A 409 21.09 -7.52 -25.86
CA GLU A 409 21.41 -8.10 -24.55
C GLU A 409 21.44 -7.04 -23.44
N PHE A 410 21.99 -5.85 -23.72
CA PHE A 410 22.00 -4.76 -22.76
C PHE A 410 20.58 -4.27 -22.44
N SER A 411 19.70 -4.21 -23.44
CA SER A 411 18.30 -3.78 -23.29
C SER A 411 17.47 -4.81 -22.55
N GLU A 412 17.64 -6.10 -22.84
CA GLU A 412 16.94 -7.19 -22.15
C GLU A 412 17.26 -7.20 -20.65
N ARG A 413 18.55 -7.17 -20.31
CA ARG A 413 18.98 -7.17 -18.90
C ARG A 413 18.58 -5.89 -18.18
N SER A 414 18.59 -4.75 -18.87
CA SER A 414 18.10 -3.49 -18.31
C SER A 414 16.59 -3.53 -18.06
N GLY A 415 15.80 -4.18 -18.91
CA GLY A 415 14.36 -4.36 -18.72
C GLY A 415 14.03 -5.17 -17.47
N PHE A 416 14.71 -6.30 -17.25
CA PHE A 416 14.55 -7.08 -16.01
C PHE A 416 15.02 -6.33 -14.77
N TYR A 417 16.12 -5.60 -14.87
CA TYR A 417 16.59 -4.76 -13.78
C TYR A 417 15.58 -3.64 -13.44
N LEU A 418 14.99 -3.00 -14.44
CA LEU A 418 13.96 -1.99 -14.19
C LEU A 418 12.69 -2.60 -13.60
N PHE A 419 12.32 -3.80 -14.03
CA PHE A 419 11.26 -4.55 -13.36
C PHE A 419 11.59 -4.82 -11.88
N ASP A 420 12.85 -5.07 -11.50
CA ASP A 420 13.23 -5.20 -10.10
C ASP A 420 13.09 -3.87 -9.34
N VAL A 421 13.62 -2.78 -9.90
CA VAL A 421 13.64 -1.46 -9.25
C VAL A 421 12.27 -0.80 -9.18
N LEU A 422 11.51 -0.87 -10.28
CA LEU A 422 10.21 -0.20 -10.46
C LEU A 422 9.03 -1.11 -10.25
N GLY A 423 9.24 -2.40 -10.47
CA GLY A 423 8.22 -3.40 -10.24
C GLY A 423 8.18 -3.80 -8.78
N VAL A 424 7.77 -5.04 -8.58
CA VAL A 424 7.31 -5.53 -7.30
C VAL A 424 8.50 -5.99 -6.45
N SER A 425 9.47 -5.10 -6.17
CA SER A 425 10.56 -5.33 -5.20
C SER A 425 10.04 -5.69 -3.79
N ASN A 426 8.74 -5.45 -3.54
CA ASN A 426 8.00 -5.85 -2.36
C ASN A 426 7.18 -7.14 -2.53
N GLY A 427 7.48 -8.01 -3.51
CA GLY A 427 6.69 -9.23 -3.80
C GLY A 427 6.51 -10.13 -2.57
N TYR A 428 7.58 -10.26 -1.78
CA TYR A 428 7.52 -10.95 -0.49
C TYR A 428 6.57 -10.26 0.50
N THR A 429 6.69 -8.94 0.68
CA THR A 429 5.82 -8.17 1.58
C THR A 429 4.35 -8.23 1.15
N LEU A 430 4.07 -8.20 -0.15
CA LEU A 430 2.71 -8.31 -0.70
C LEU A 430 2.14 -9.71 -0.51
N ALA A 431 2.92 -10.75 -0.81
CA ALA A 431 2.58 -12.14 -0.55
C ALA A 431 2.26 -12.38 0.93
N ARG A 432 3.14 -11.91 1.81
CA ARG A 432 2.94 -11.99 3.25
C ARG A 432 1.68 -11.24 3.71
N SER A 433 1.49 -10.02 3.23
CA SER A 433 0.28 -9.23 3.52
C SER A 433 -0.99 -9.90 3.01
N GLU A 434 -0.92 -10.63 1.88
CA GLU A 434 -2.05 -11.35 1.30
C GLU A 434 -2.49 -12.51 2.19
N VAL A 435 -1.54 -13.37 2.59
CA VAL A 435 -1.83 -14.52 3.45
C VAL A 435 -2.27 -14.04 4.83
N ARG A 436 -1.56 -13.07 5.40
CA ARG A 436 -1.93 -12.51 6.70
C ARG A 436 -3.36 -11.94 6.69
N GLY A 437 -3.72 -11.19 5.64
CA GLY A 437 -5.07 -10.67 5.47
C GLY A 437 -6.14 -11.75 5.28
N ALA A 438 -5.83 -12.82 4.52
CA ALA A 438 -6.74 -13.95 4.33
C ALA A 438 -6.98 -14.73 5.64
N VAL A 439 -5.93 -14.96 6.42
CA VAL A 439 -6.05 -15.58 7.75
C VAL A 439 -6.80 -14.66 8.72
N GLY A 440 -6.54 -13.36 8.69
CA GLY A 440 -7.28 -12.37 9.46
C GLY A 440 -8.78 -12.43 9.19
N LEU A 441 -9.18 -12.43 7.92
CA LEU A 441 -10.58 -12.56 7.52
C LEU A 441 -11.20 -13.86 8.06
N LYS A 442 -10.52 -15.00 7.86
CA LYS A 442 -10.95 -16.33 8.34
C LYS A 442 -11.15 -16.37 9.85
N VAL A 443 -10.18 -15.85 10.62
CA VAL A 443 -10.24 -15.77 12.09
C VAL A 443 -11.43 -14.92 12.54
N ASN A 444 -11.71 -13.81 11.86
CA ASN A 444 -12.86 -12.95 12.19
C ASN A 444 -14.21 -13.58 11.80
N GLN A 445 -14.30 -14.28 10.67
CA GLN A 445 -15.51 -15.01 10.25
C GLN A 445 -15.87 -16.13 11.24
N LEU A 446 -14.88 -16.93 11.65
CA LEU A 446 -15.10 -17.97 12.66
C LEU A 446 -15.39 -17.38 14.05
N GLY A 447 -14.74 -16.27 14.42
CA GLY A 447 -15.03 -15.54 15.65
C GLY A 447 -16.48 -15.06 15.71
N LEU A 448 -16.98 -14.48 14.61
CA LEU A 448 -18.37 -14.04 14.54
C LEU A 448 -19.36 -15.21 14.61
N ARG A 449 -19.08 -16.34 13.95
CA ARG A 449 -19.89 -17.57 14.06
C ARG A 449 -19.95 -18.12 15.49
N LEU A 450 -18.86 -18.01 16.26
CA LEU A 450 -18.84 -18.38 17.68
C LEU A 450 -19.76 -17.48 18.52
N GLU A 451 -19.83 -16.19 18.21
CA GLU A 451 -20.74 -15.26 18.88
C GLU A 451 -22.21 -15.55 18.55
N GLU A 452 -22.52 -15.82 17.28
CA GLU A 452 -23.85 -16.24 16.86
C GLU A 452 -24.27 -17.55 17.55
N HIS A 453 -23.36 -18.53 17.63
CA HIS A 453 -23.62 -19.79 18.32
C HIS A 453 -24.01 -19.57 19.79
N VAL A 454 -23.36 -18.65 20.50
CA VAL A 454 -23.70 -18.35 21.91
C VAL A 454 -25.07 -17.71 22.04
N ILE A 455 -25.48 -16.89 21.08
CA ILE A 455 -26.83 -16.29 21.09
C ILE A 455 -27.90 -17.39 21.02
N ASP A 456 -27.68 -18.41 20.18
CA ASP A 456 -28.65 -19.48 19.98
C ASP A 456 -28.59 -20.58 21.06
N ASN A 457 -27.39 -20.90 21.58
CA ASN A 457 -27.15 -22.06 22.44
C ASN A 457 -26.82 -21.70 23.90
N GLY A 458 -26.51 -20.42 24.19
CA GLY A 458 -26.20 -19.92 25.54
C GLY A 458 -24.77 -20.20 26.03
N SER A 459 -23.94 -20.95 25.28
CA SER A 459 -22.55 -21.24 25.65
C SER A 459 -21.68 -21.50 24.42
N TYR A 460 -20.39 -21.18 24.49
CA TYR A 460 -19.44 -21.48 23.41
C TYR A 460 -19.21 -22.99 23.27
N PRO A 461 -19.02 -23.49 22.03
CA PRO A 461 -18.76 -24.90 21.77
C PRO A 461 -17.44 -25.36 22.40
N GLU A 462 -17.30 -26.66 22.64
CA GLU A 462 -16.04 -27.23 23.16
C GLU A 462 -14.97 -27.30 22.07
N LEU A 463 -15.37 -27.62 20.83
CA LEU A 463 -14.51 -27.65 19.65
C LEU A 463 -15.10 -26.78 18.53
N LEU A 464 -14.24 -26.23 17.66
CA LEU A 464 -14.70 -25.49 16.47
C LEU A 464 -15.62 -26.33 15.57
N THR A 465 -15.39 -27.64 15.50
CA THR A 465 -16.19 -28.60 14.75
C THR A 465 -17.62 -28.80 15.28
N ASP A 466 -17.92 -28.27 16.48
CA ASP A 466 -19.26 -28.35 17.07
C ASP A 466 -20.16 -27.16 16.66
N LEU A 467 -19.65 -26.22 15.86
CA LEU A 467 -20.47 -25.17 15.23
C LEU A 467 -21.46 -25.78 14.24
N GLU A 468 -22.56 -25.05 13.98
CA GLU A 468 -23.57 -25.43 12.99
C GLU A 468 -23.72 -24.34 11.90
N PRO A 469 -23.42 -24.64 10.62
CA PRO A 469 -22.76 -25.87 10.15
C PRO A 469 -21.33 -25.99 10.71
N PRO A 470 -20.74 -27.20 10.75
CA PRO A 470 -19.35 -27.36 11.17
C PRO A 470 -18.42 -26.70 10.16
N PRO A 471 -17.35 -26.00 10.59
CA PRO A 471 -16.40 -25.42 9.68
C PRO A 471 -15.67 -26.49 8.87
N THR A 472 -15.32 -26.15 7.64
CA THR A 472 -14.53 -27.03 6.77
C THR A 472 -13.08 -27.10 7.25
N ALA A 473 -12.33 -28.12 6.79
CA ALA A 473 -10.89 -28.21 7.08
C ALA A 473 -10.12 -26.98 6.57
N GLU A 474 -10.53 -26.42 5.42
CA GLU A 474 -9.94 -25.21 4.85
C GLU A 474 -10.23 -23.97 5.71
N GLU A 475 -11.45 -23.84 6.24
CA GLU A 475 -11.82 -22.77 7.16
C GLU A 475 -11.07 -22.85 8.50
N MET A 476 -10.68 -24.04 8.93
CA MET A 476 -9.92 -24.21 10.17
C MET A 476 -8.40 -24.15 9.97
N PHE A 477 -7.88 -24.39 8.77
CA PHE A 477 -6.44 -24.47 8.54
C PHE A 477 -5.72 -23.12 8.75
N ASP A 478 -4.65 -23.17 9.56
CA ASP A 478 -3.68 -22.11 9.80
C ASP A 478 -2.41 -22.36 8.95
N PRO A 479 -2.22 -21.60 7.85
CA PRO A 479 -1.07 -21.78 6.97
C PRO A 479 0.28 -21.47 7.63
N PHE A 480 0.30 -20.69 8.72
CA PHE A 480 1.53 -20.34 9.40
C PHE A 480 2.01 -21.45 10.36
N ALA A 481 1.09 -22.29 10.79
CA ALA A 481 1.37 -23.28 11.82
C ALA A 481 1.27 -24.73 11.31
N ASP A 482 0.86 -24.91 10.04
CA ASP A 482 0.60 -26.19 9.37
C ASP A 482 -0.32 -27.12 10.19
N LYS A 483 -1.41 -26.54 10.71
CA LYS A 483 -2.42 -27.19 11.55
C LYS A 483 -3.69 -26.34 11.61
N ASP A 484 -4.69 -26.78 12.37
CA ASP A 484 -5.89 -25.98 12.61
C ASP A 484 -5.60 -24.75 13.51
N LEU A 485 -6.36 -23.68 13.31
CA LEU A 485 -6.41 -22.49 14.15
C LEU A 485 -6.58 -22.88 15.63
N THR A 486 -5.92 -22.14 16.50
CA THR A 486 -5.97 -22.42 17.93
C THR A 486 -7.21 -21.77 18.55
N TYR A 487 -8.11 -22.59 19.07
CA TYR A 487 -9.29 -22.16 19.82
C TYR A 487 -9.18 -22.58 21.30
N LYS A 488 -9.31 -21.61 22.21
CA LYS A 488 -9.26 -21.84 23.66
C LYS A 488 -10.37 -21.05 24.35
N LYS A 489 -11.27 -21.74 25.06
CA LYS A 489 -12.24 -21.11 25.97
C LYS A 489 -11.51 -20.46 27.13
N ASN A 490 -11.93 -19.26 27.53
CA ASN A 490 -11.40 -18.55 28.68
C ASN A 490 -12.54 -17.96 29.52
N GLY A 491 -12.99 -18.71 30.53
CA GLY A 491 -14.10 -18.30 31.40
C GLY A 491 -15.41 -18.13 30.62
N ARG A 492 -15.92 -16.89 30.57
CA ARG A 492 -17.12 -16.51 29.81
C ARG A 492 -16.82 -16.03 28.39
N GLY A 493 -15.57 -16.13 27.93
CA GLY A 493 -15.14 -15.76 26.59
C GLY A 493 -14.26 -16.83 25.97
N TYR A 494 -13.48 -16.45 24.96
CA TYR A 494 -12.54 -17.33 24.27
C TYR A 494 -11.46 -16.52 23.56
N VAL A 495 -10.43 -17.23 23.08
CA VAL A 495 -9.46 -16.74 22.12
C VAL A 495 -9.39 -17.71 20.94
N LEU A 496 -9.45 -17.17 19.73
CA LEU A 496 -9.26 -17.87 18.46
C LEU A 496 -8.13 -17.17 17.71
N TYR A 497 -7.09 -17.90 17.33
CA TYR A 497 -5.92 -17.27 16.72
C TYR A 497 -5.11 -18.20 15.80
N SER A 498 -4.37 -17.55 14.90
CA SER A 498 -3.27 -18.11 14.13
C SER A 498 -1.93 -17.69 14.74
N TRP A 499 -0.90 -18.52 14.58
CA TRP A 499 0.47 -18.26 15.08
C TRP A 499 1.19 -17.09 14.37
N GLY A 500 0.59 -16.53 13.32
CA GLY A 500 1.17 -15.40 12.62
C GLY A 500 2.46 -15.72 11.87
N ASP A 501 3.06 -14.70 11.27
CA ASP A 501 4.19 -14.84 10.34
C ASP A 501 5.47 -15.36 11.01
N ASN A 502 5.63 -15.11 12.31
CA ASN A 502 6.77 -15.60 13.11
C ASN A 502 6.64 -17.08 13.48
N GLN A 503 5.45 -17.67 13.28
CA GLN A 503 5.13 -19.09 13.43
C GLN A 503 5.45 -19.63 14.81
N PHE A 504 5.30 -18.76 15.81
CA PHE A 504 5.52 -19.11 17.19
C PHE A 504 4.20 -18.92 17.94
N ASP A 505 3.78 -19.91 18.73
CA ASP A 505 2.58 -19.76 19.57
C ASP A 505 2.83 -18.70 20.63
N GLN A 506 2.14 -17.57 20.54
CA GLN A 506 2.20 -16.50 21.52
C GLN A 506 0.92 -16.40 22.35
N GLU A 507 0.16 -17.50 22.43
CA GLU A 507 -1.07 -17.61 23.23
C GLU A 507 -2.15 -16.57 22.86
N GLY A 508 -2.18 -16.16 21.59
CA GLY A 508 -3.05 -15.14 21.02
C GLY A 508 -2.56 -13.71 21.22
N GLN A 509 -1.26 -13.49 21.52
CA GLN A 509 -0.72 -12.14 21.66
C GLN A 509 -0.51 -11.50 20.28
N SER A 510 -1.20 -10.38 20.04
CA SER A 510 -1.09 -9.62 18.79
C SER A 510 -0.06 -8.48 18.90
N TYR A 511 0.26 -7.84 17.77
CA TYR A 511 1.25 -6.76 17.67
C TYR A 511 0.99 -5.57 18.62
N GLY A 512 -0.28 -5.27 18.90
CA GLY A 512 -0.68 -4.15 19.75
C GLY A 512 -0.72 -4.45 21.25
N GLU A 513 -0.35 -5.67 21.68
CA GLU A 513 -0.38 -6.07 23.09
C GLU A 513 0.99 -5.87 23.77
N ILE A 514 1.02 -5.96 25.11
CA ILE A 514 2.27 -5.87 25.90
C ILE A 514 2.44 -7.18 26.70
N PRO A 515 3.52 -7.95 26.47
CA PRO A 515 4.52 -7.77 25.40
C PRO A 515 3.91 -7.95 23.99
N PRO A 516 4.51 -7.34 22.95
CA PRO A 516 4.00 -7.46 21.60
C PRO A 516 4.17 -8.89 21.07
N GLY A 517 3.13 -9.40 20.41
CA GLY A 517 3.17 -10.66 19.68
C GLY A 517 2.90 -10.49 18.18
N ASP A 518 2.74 -11.59 17.47
CA ASP A 518 2.48 -11.63 16.04
C ASP A 518 1.22 -12.44 15.68
N ASP A 519 0.56 -13.03 16.67
CA ASP A 519 -0.63 -13.85 16.48
C ASP A 519 -1.77 -13.02 15.88
N ILE A 520 -2.44 -13.59 14.89
CA ILE A 520 -3.63 -13.00 14.27
C ILE A 520 -4.84 -13.49 15.07
N THR A 521 -5.44 -12.58 15.85
CA THR A 521 -6.29 -12.97 16.99
C THR A 521 -7.68 -12.35 16.93
N PHE A 522 -8.69 -13.18 17.22
CA PHE A 522 -10.02 -12.79 17.66
C PHE A 522 -10.18 -13.20 19.13
N ARG A 523 -10.39 -12.22 20.01
CA ARG A 523 -10.46 -12.44 21.45
C ARG A 523 -11.72 -11.81 22.00
N ILE A 524 -12.46 -12.59 22.79
CA ILE A 524 -13.62 -12.11 23.55
C ILE A 524 -13.31 -12.22 25.03
N VAL A 525 -13.23 -11.07 25.70
CA VAL A 525 -13.01 -10.98 27.15
C VAL A 525 -14.30 -10.48 27.82
N ARG A 526 -15.10 -11.39 28.37
CA ARG A 526 -16.30 -11.02 29.14
C ARG A 526 -16.00 -11.02 30.63
N ALA A 527 -16.23 -9.90 31.30
CA ALA A 527 -16.11 -9.80 32.74
C ALA A 527 -17.04 -10.82 33.44
N ILE A 528 -16.55 -11.44 34.51
CA ILE A 528 -17.40 -12.19 35.43
C ILE A 528 -18.20 -11.15 36.22
N THR A 529 -19.33 -10.72 35.69
CA THR A 529 -20.29 -9.98 36.51
C THR A 529 -20.76 -10.92 37.62
N GLU A 530 -20.62 -10.48 38.88
CA GLU A 530 -21.23 -11.17 40.02
C GLU A 530 -22.72 -11.37 39.71
N PRO A 531 -23.30 -12.56 39.98
CA PRO A 531 -24.71 -12.78 39.75
C PRO A 531 -25.50 -11.71 40.49
N THR A 532 -26.36 -11.00 39.76
CA THR A 532 -27.29 -10.06 40.38
C THR A 532 -28.03 -10.79 41.50
N LYS A 533 -28.34 -10.09 42.60
CA LYS A 533 -28.99 -10.67 43.80
C LYS A 533 -30.28 -11.48 43.53
N ALA A 534 -30.82 -11.44 42.31
CA ALA A 534 -31.95 -12.24 41.85
C ALA A 534 -31.59 -13.70 41.48
N GLU A 535 -30.31 -14.05 41.36
CA GLU A 535 -29.84 -15.38 40.93
C GLU A 535 -29.05 -16.13 42.02
N ARG A 536 -29.32 -15.87 43.31
CA ARG A 536 -28.91 -16.80 44.38
C ARG A 536 -30.11 -17.70 44.72
N PRO A 537 -29.91 -19.03 44.80
CA PRO A 537 -30.98 -20.00 45.05
C PRO A 537 -31.72 -19.78 46.37
#